data_AF-A0A1X0Z5P2-F1
#
_entry.id   AF-A0A1X0Z5P2-F1
#
_cell.length_a   1.000
_cell.length_b   1.000
_cell.length_c   1.000
_cell.angle_alpha   90.00
_cell.angle_beta   90.00
_cell.angle_gamma   90.00
#
_symmetry.space_group_name_H-M   'P 1'
#
loop_
_entity.id
_entity.type
_entity.pdbx_description
1 polymer ?
#
loop_
_entity_poly.entity_id
_entity_poly.type
_entity_poly.pdbx_seq_one_letter_code
_entity_poly.pdbx_strand_id
1 'polypeptide(L)'
;MSQKRRAQEPEVLTRAAGITTDVVLKLSLYRTAKEMRSVQTGLTTAARELRSLTQSGSLLGSLGERLSPEQRELLTNAARLLDSIKYNVEHAKETKVRTEKALAKKRDQWTREAEKLVNANFVMPMESLADHLRILELYLVARVVLGPAIYMLDHPQLRQVVKEQPPLWSKVTMAQWLQGRAGTLLVDIRTAFCDYLKSDLNLTPAKRLEDLQVSLAERRQQILAQPQAVETVQVWSDSLKGLTLLPP
;
A
#
# COMPACT_ATOMS: atom_id res chain seq x y z
N MET A 1 -22.70 49.10 -36.57
CA MET A 1 -21.43 48.57 -36.03
C MET A 1 -20.84 49.57 -35.06
N SER A 2 -20.35 49.07 -33.92
CA SER A 2 -19.27 49.60 -33.07
C SER A 2 -19.62 49.76 -31.59
N GLN A 3 -19.33 48.66 -30.89
CA GLN A 3 -18.63 48.58 -29.61
C GLN A 3 -19.15 49.45 -28.46
N LYS A 4 -20.08 48.85 -27.71
CA LYS A 4 -20.23 49.06 -26.26
C LYS A 4 -20.04 47.73 -25.53
N ARG A 5 -18.84 47.15 -25.66
CA ARG A 5 -18.34 46.14 -24.71
C ARG A 5 -17.42 46.87 -23.74
N ARG A 6 -17.91 47.31 -22.58
CA ARG A 6 -17.04 47.71 -21.46
C ARG A 6 -17.86 47.83 -20.19
N ALA A 7 -17.95 46.69 -19.51
CA ALA A 7 -18.05 46.49 -18.06
C ALA A 7 -18.47 45.03 -17.86
N GLN A 8 -17.63 44.07 -18.27
CA GLN A 8 -17.69 42.76 -17.62
C GLN A 8 -17.20 43.02 -16.19
N GLU A 9 -18.09 42.84 -15.23
CA GLU A 9 -17.90 43.17 -13.83
C GLU A 9 -16.56 42.60 -13.31
N PRO A 10 -15.82 43.33 -12.46
CA PRO A 10 -14.55 42.87 -11.90
C PRO A 10 -14.64 41.51 -11.19
N GLU A 11 -15.85 41.08 -10.81
CA GLU A 11 -16.15 39.76 -10.27
C GLU A 11 -15.92 38.62 -11.28
N VAL A 12 -16.16 38.85 -12.56
CA VAL A 12 -15.99 37.85 -13.64
C VAL A 12 -14.51 37.58 -13.92
N LEU A 13 -13.64 38.59 -13.82
CA LEU A 13 -12.21 38.48 -14.11
C LEU A 13 -11.39 37.92 -12.93
N THR A 14 -11.90 38.06 -11.71
CA THR A 14 -11.17 37.71 -10.49
C THR A 14 -11.64 36.40 -9.84
N ARG A 15 -12.72 35.80 -10.37
CA ARG A 15 -13.25 34.52 -9.90
C ARG A 15 -12.91 33.39 -10.86
N ALA A 16 -12.30 32.34 -10.36
CA ALA A 16 -11.96 31.15 -11.15
C ALA A 16 -13.17 30.21 -11.33
N ALA A 17 -14.21 30.68 -12.02
CA ALA A 17 -15.49 29.95 -12.16
C ALA A 17 -15.34 28.55 -12.78
N GLY A 18 -14.36 28.36 -13.69
CA GLY A 18 -14.08 27.07 -14.33
C GLY A 18 -13.19 26.12 -13.50
N ILE A 19 -12.54 26.61 -12.43
CA ILE A 19 -11.66 25.81 -11.57
C ILE A 19 -12.37 25.61 -10.25
N THR A 20 -13.38 24.75 -10.24
CA THR A 20 -14.12 24.40 -9.00
C THR A 20 -13.36 23.38 -8.17
N THR A 21 -13.73 23.22 -6.90
CA THR A 21 -13.19 22.17 -6.02
C THR A 21 -13.29 20.78 -6.65
N ASP A 22 -14.42 20.45 -7.29
CA ASP A 22 -14.61 19.14 -7.92
C ASP A 22 -13.70 18.93 -9.14
N VAL A 23 -13.46 19.98 -9.92
CA VAL A 23 -12.49 19.94 -11.03
C VAL A 23 -11.09 19.69 -10.49
N VAL A 24 -10.69 20.39 -9.43
CA VAL A 24 -9.38 20.17 -8.79
C VAL A 24 -9.28 18.75 -8.25
N LEU A 25 -10.33 18.23 -7.60
CA LEU A 25 -10.37 16.84 -7.13
C LEU A 25 -10.18 15.85 -8.28
N LYS A 26 -10.91 16.01 -9.39
CA LYS A 26 -10.77 15.17 -10.59
C LYS A 26 -9.37 15.22 -11.17
N LEU A 27 -8.77 16.41 -11.30
CA LEU A 27 -7.40 16.57 -11.78
C LEU A 27 -6.35 15.99 -10.81
N SER A 28 -6.68 15.93 -9.52
CA SER A 28 -5.82 15.38 -8.46
C SER A 28 -6.01 13.88 -8.19
N LEU A 29 -6.69 13.14 -9.07
CA LEU A 29 -7.02 11.72 -8.87
C LEU A 29 -5.79 10.89 -8.47
N TYR A 30 -4.68 11.07 -9.20
CA TYR A 30 -3.40 10.37 -8.98
C TYR A 30 -2.37 11.19 -8.17
N ARG A 31 -2.81 12.28 -7.53
CA ARG A 31 -1.95 13.16 -6.72
C ARG A 31 -2.27 12.98 -5.25
N THR A 32 -1.25 13.19 -4.42
CA THR A 32 -1.35 13.16 -2.95
C THR A 32 -1.82 14.50 -2.38
N ALA A 33 -2.37 14.49 -1.19
CA ALA A 33 -2.65 15.73 -0.44
C ALA A 33 -1.38 16.59 -0.23
N LYS A 34 -0.19 15.97 -0.17
CA LYS A 34 1.10 16.67 -0.07
C LYS A 34 1.40 17.47 -1.33
N GLU A 35 1.20 16.90 -2.52
CA GLU A 35 1.36 17.63 -3.78
C GLU A 35 0.38 18.80 -3.88
N MET A 36 -0.89 18.59 -3.47
CA MET A 36 -1.89 19.67 -3.44
C MET A 36 -1.51 20.80 -2.47
N ARG A 37 -0.89 20.48 -1.33
CA ARG A 37 -0.33 21.47 -0.40
C ARG A 37 0.78 22.29 -1.06
N SER A 38 1.63 21.68 -1.87
CA SER A 38 2.67 22.41 -2.63
C SER A 38 2.05 23.43 -3.57
N VAL A 39 1.01 23.03 -4.32
CA VAL A 39 0.26 23.92 -5.23
C VAL A 39 -0.38 25.08 -4.45
N GLN A 40 -1.04 24.80 -3.32
CA GLN A 40 -1.63 25.83 -2.46
C GLN A 40 -0.58 26.86 -1.98
N THR A 41 0.59 26.39 -1.57
CA THR A 41 1.71 27.25 -1.15
C THR A 41 2.19 28.12 -2.30
N GLY A 42 2.41 27.54 -3.49
CA GLY A 42 2.82 28.29 -4.68
C GLY A 42 1.85 29.39 -5.07
N LEU A 43 0.54 29.10 -5.08
CA LEU A 43 -0.51 30.09 -5.33
C LEU A 43 -0.53 31.19 -4.27
N THR A 44 -0.31 30.84 -3.00
CA THR A 44 -0.24 31.81 -1.90
C THR A 44 0.95 32.75 -2.05
N THR A 45 2.13 32.20 -2.38
CA THR A 45 3.35 32.98 -2.58
C THR A 45 3.21 33.91 -3.78
N ALA A 46 2.74 33.41 -4.93
CA ALA A 46 2.54 34.22 -6.11
C ALA A 46 1.53 35.36 -5.88
N ALA A 47 0.40 35.09 -5.22
CA ALA A 47 -0.57 36.14 -4.87
C ALA A 47 0.04 37.18 -3.91
N ARG A 48 0.94 36.77 -3.01
CA ARG A 48 1.65 37.69 -2.09
C ARG A 48 2.64 38.58 -2.85
N GLU A 49 3.42 38.02 -3.78
CA GLU A 49 4.37 38.77 -4.60
C GLU A 49 3.66 39.81 -5.47
N LEU A 50 2.55 39.44 -6.12
CA LEU A 50 1.73 40.39 -6.88
C LEU A 50 1.22 41.54 -5.98
N ARG A 51 0.76 41.24 -4.76
CA ARG A 51 0.32 42.29 -3.83
C ARG A 51 1.48 43.20 -3.39
N SER A 52 2.68 42.65 -3.18
CA SER A 52 3.85 43.47 -2.82
C SER A 52 4.25 44.49 -3.88
N LEU A 53 3.92 44.24 -5.16
CA LEU A 53 4.10 45.21 -6.25
C LEU A 53 2.99 46.26 -6.31
N THR A 54 1.92 46.12 -5.53
CA THR A 54 0.79 47.06 -5.50
C THR A 54 0.70 47.86 -4.21
N GLN A 55 1.31 47.38 -3.12
CA GLN A 55 1.31 48.00 -1.79
C GLN A 55 2.56 48.86 -1.57
N SER A 56 2.37 50.08 -1.06
CA SER A 56 3.47 51.01 -0.74
C SER A 56 4.30 50.54 0.48
N GLY A 57 5.55 51.00 0.59
CA GLY A 57 6.39 50.80 1.78
C GLY A 57 7.41 49.65 1.72
N SER A 58 7.60 49.04 0.55
CA SER A 58 8.69 48.08 0.29
C SER A 58 9.42 48.42 -1.01
N LEU A 59 10.62 47.89 -1.25
CA LEU A 59 11.34 48.08 -2.52
C LEU A 59 10.48 47.63 -3.73
N LEU A 60 9.78 46.51 -3.59
CA LEU A 60 8.84 46.03 -4.61
C LEU A 60 7.65 46.98 -4.80
N GLY A 61 7.16 47.57 -3.71
CA GLY A 61 6.13 48.60 -3.75
C GLY A 61 6.58 49.86 -4.47
N SER A 62 7.81 50.32 -4.23
CA SER A 62 8.41 51.48 -4.90
C SER A 62 8.66 51.23 -6.39
N LEU A 63 9.00 49.99 -6.78
CA LEU A 63 9.01 49.59 -8.20
C LEU A 63 7.59 49.62 -8.77
N GLY A 64 6.61 49.13 -8.01
CA GLY A 64 5.19 49.16 -8.34
C GLY A 64 4.60 50.55 -8.55
N GLU A 65 5.11 51.56 -7.85
CA GLU A 65 4.71 52.97 -8.03
C GLU A 65 5.10 53.54 -9.40
N ARG A 66 6.00 52.87 -10.14
CA ARG A 66 6.34 53.20 -11.53
C ARG A 66 5.37 52.62 -12.56
N LEU A 67 4.49 51.73 -12.13
CA LEU A 67 3.46 51.15 -12.99
C LEU A 67 2.30 52.11 -13.17
N SER A 68 1.64 52.05 -14.33
CA SER A 68 0.41 52.80 -14.56
C SER A 68 -0.72 52.31 -13.63
N PRO A 69 -1.75 53.13 -13.37
CA PRO A 69 -2.92 52.71 -12.60
C PRO A 69 -3.55 51.40 -13.10
N GLU A 70 -3.65 51.24 -14.42
CA GLU A 70 -4.21 50.06 -15.07
C GLU A 70 -3.33 48.81 -14.85
N GLN A 71 -2.00 48.97 -14.87
CA GLN A 71 -1.06 47.87 -14.57
C GLN A 71 -1.17 47.44 -13.10
N ARG A 72 -1.33 48.38 -12.16
CA ARG A 72 -1.53 48.05 -10.74
C ARG A 72 -2.88 47.37 -10.49
N GLU A 73 -3.93 47.81 -11.18
CA GLU A 73 -5.24 47.16 -11.15
C GLU A 73 -5.18 45.73 -11.71
N LEU A 74 -4.45 45.52 -12.82
CA LEU A 74 -4.22 44.19 -13.39
C LEU A 74 -3.52 43.24 -12.40
N LEU A 75 -2.46 43.69 -11.73
CA LEU A 75 -1.76 42.89 -10.72
C LEU A 75 -2.65 42.57 -9.51
N THR A 76 -3.48 43.54 -9.10
CA THR A 76 -4.45 43.36 -8.02
C THR A 76 -5.50 42.31 -8.39
N ASN A 77 -6.03 42.38 -9.61
CA ASN A 77 -7.02 41.42 -10.11
C ASN A 77 -6.40 40.02 -10.30
N ALA A 78 -5.16 39.94 -10.79
CA ALA A 78 -4.44 38.68 -10.88
C ALA A 78 -4.21 38.04 -9.49
N ALA A 79 -3.86 38.83 -8.48
CA ALA A 79 -3.72 38.33 -7.10
C ALA A 79 -5.06 37.76 -6.57
N ARG A 80 -6.18 38.46 -6.80
CA ARG A 80 -7.52 37.98 -6.43
C ARG A 80 -7.90 36.69 -7.17
N LEU A 81 -7.56 36.57 -8.45
CA LEU A 81 -7.77 35.35 -9.21
C LEU A 81 -6.99 34.17 -8.63
N LEU A 82 -5.72 34.38 -8.27
CA LEU A 82 -4.91 33.35 -7.60
C LEU A 82 -5.50 32.94 -6.24
N ASP A 83 -6.06 33.87 -5.46
CA ASP A 83 -6.77 33.55 -4.22
C ASP A 83 -8.02 32.69 -4.48
N SER A 84 -8.78 33.02 -5.52
CA SER A 84 -9.97 32.25 -5.91
C SER A 84 -9.61 30.81 -6.29
N ILE A 85 -8.52 30.61 -7.04
CA ILE A 85 -8.01 29.27 -7.36
C ILE A 85 -7.51 28.56 -6.09
N LYS A 86 -6.73 29.26 -5.26
CA LYS A 86 -6.19 28.74 -4.00
C LYS A 86 -7.31 28.20 -3.11
N TYR A 87 -8.41 28.95 -2.97
CA TYR A 87 -9.56 28.55 -2.18
C TYR A 87 -10.09 27.17 -2.62
N ASN A 88 -10.30 26.98 -3.93
CA ASN A 88 -10.77 25.70 -4.45
C ASN A 88 -9.76 24.56 -4.26
N VAL A 89 -8.46 24.84 -4.41
CA VAL A 89 -7.37 23.89 -4.14
C VAL A 89 -7.32 23.48 -2.67
N GLU A 90 -7.54 24.42 -1.76
CA GLU A 90 -7.53 24.18 -0.32
C GLU A 90 -8.66 23.24 0.11
N HIS A 91 -9.88 23.47 -0.37
CA HIS A 91 -11.03 22.58 -0.11
C HIS A 91 -10.83 21.18 -0.70
N ALA A 92 -10.27 21.10 -1.92
CA ALA A 92 -9.97 19.83 -2.57
C ALA A 92 -8.90 19.05 -1.78
N LYS A 93 -7.85 19.74 -1.34
CA LYS A 93 -6.79 19.17 -0.50
C LYS A 93 -7.36 18.63 0.80
N GLU A 94 -8.19 19.38 1.51
CA GLU A 94 -8.79 18.94 2.78
C GLU A 94 -9.63 17.66 2.59
N THR A 95 -10.42 17.60 1.51
CA THR A 95 -11.18 16.40 1.14
C THR A 95 -10.25 15.21 0.86
N LYS A 96 -9.14 15.44 0.15
CA LYS A 96 -8.13 14.42 -0.12
C LYS A 96 -7.46 13.92 1.16
N VAL A 97 -7.06 14.82 2.06
CA VAL A 97 -6.46 14.48 3.37
C VAL A 97 -7.39 13.55 4.16
N ARG A 98 -8.68 13.88 4.23
CA ARG A 98 -9.66 13.05 4.94
C ARG A 98 -9.80 11.67 4.31
N THR A 99 -9.86 11.60 2.99
CA THR A 99 -9.98 10.35 2.23
C THR A 99 -8.75 9.47 2.42
N GLU A 100 -7.54 10.03 2.28
CA GLU A 100 -6.28 9.34 2.50
C GLU A 100 -6.16 8.82 3.95
N LYS A 101 -6.53 9.64 4.94
CA LYS A 101 -6.54 9.25 6.35
C LYS A 101 -7.53 8.13 6.65
N ALA A 102 -8.73 8.20 6.08
CA ALA A 102 -9.74 7.15 6.22
C ALA A 102 -9.26 5.83 5.59
N LEU A 103 -8.65 5.90 4.42
CA LEU A 103 -8.08 4.74 3.74
C LEU A 103 -6.91 4.12 4.52
N ALA A 104 -6.01 4.95 5.05
CA ALA A 104 -4.91 4.47 5.90
C ALA A 104 -5.44 3.78 7.16
N LYS A 105 -6.39 4.41 7.86
CA LYS A 105 -7.05 3.81 9.03
C LYS A 105 -7.70 2.46 8.70
N LYS A 106 -8.37 2.37 7.54
CA LYS A 106 -8.97 1.12 7.07
C LYS A 106 -7.92 0.03 6.82
N ARG A 107 -6.81 0.36 6.16
CA ARG A 107 -5.70 -0.58 5.95
C ARG A 107 -5.09 -1.08 7.25
N ASP A 108 -4.90 -0.20 8.22
CA ASP A 108 -4.38 -0.58 9.54
C ASP A 108 -5.33 -1.53 10.27
N GLN A 109 -6.64 -1.25 10.20
CA GLN A 109 -7.66 -2.14 10.76
C GLN A 109 -7.63 -3.52 10.09
N TRP A 110 -7.56 -3.56 8.75
CA TRP A 110 -7.50 -4.81 7.99
C TRP A 110 -6.27 -5.63 8.35
N THR A 111 -5.12 -4.97 8.51
CA THR A 111 -3.87 -5.62 8.89
C THR A 111 -3.99 -6.26 10.27
N ARG A 112 -4.47 -5.51 11.28
CA ARG A 112 -4.64 -6.02 12.64
C ARG A 112 -5.63 -7.18 12.71
N GLU A 113 -6.74 -7.07 11.99
CA GLU A 113 -7.76 -8.11 11.95
C GLU A 113 -7.23 -9.37 11.24
N ALA A 114 -6.53 -9.23 10.11
CA ALA A 114 -5.88 -10.33 9.42
C ALA A 114 -4.85 -11.04 10.30
N GLU A 115 -3.97 -10.31 10.98
CA GLU A 115 -2.99 -10.87 11.92
C GLU A 115 -3.68 -11.65 13.04
N LYS A 116 -4.72 -11.06 13.67
CA LYS A 116 -5.48 -11.72 14.73
C LYS A 116 -6.12 -13.01 14.23
N LEU A 117 -6.76 -12.97 13.06
CA LEU A 117 -7.42 -14.12 12.45
C LEU A 117 -6.44 -15.23 12.11
N VAL A 118 -5.30 -14.90 11.48
CA VAL A 118 -4.27 -15.88 11.14
C VAL A 118 -3.69 -16.52 12.40
N ASN A 119 -3.37 -15.71 13.41
CA ASN A 119 -2.81 -16.19 14.67
C ASN A 119 -3.79 -17.08 15.45
N ALA A 120 -5.10 -16.87 15.30
CA ALA A 120 -6.12 -17.69 15.95
C ALA A 120 -6.41 -18.99 15.20
N ASN A 121 -6.36 -18.99 13.86
CA ASN A 121 -6.80 -20.11 13.02
C ASN A 121 -5.67 -21.03 12.55
N PHE A 122 -4.42 -20.57 12.56
CA PHE A 122 -3.27 -21.33 12.06
C PHE A 122 -2.21 -21.53 13.15
N VAL A 123 -2.67 -21.97 14.33
CA VAL A 123 -1.80 -22.51 15.38
C VAL A 123 -1.56 -23.98 15.08
N MET A 124 -0.35 -24.33 14.67
CA MET A 124 0.02 -25.72 14.41
C MET A 124 1.14 -26.15 15.37
N PRO A 125 1.04 -27.35 15.96
CA PRO A 125 2.13 -27.91 16.75
C PRO A 125 3.38 -28.12 15.88
N MET A 126 4.54 -28.23 16.52
CA MET A 126 5.84 -28.50 15.86
C MET A 126 6.65 -29.52 16.67
N GLU A 127 5.97 -30.43 17.36
CA GLU A 127 6.61 -31.34 18.32
C GLU A 127 7.01 -32.66 17.66
N SER A 128 6.28 -33.09 16.63
CA SER A 128 6.47 -34.38 15.98
C SER A 128 6.84 -34.26 14.51
N LEU A 129 7.45 -35.32 13.95
CA LEU A 129 7.67 -35.45 12.50
C LEU A 129 6.37 -35.22 11.71
N ALA A 130 5.26 -35.78 12.19
CA ALA A 130 3.97 -35.65 11.55
C ALA A 130 3.51 -34.18 11.48
N ASP A 131 3.81 -33.39 12.51
CA ASP A 131 3.48 -31.96 12.53
C ASP A 131 4.28 -31.17 11.49
N HIS A 132 5.58 -31.44 11.37
CA HIS A 132 6.44 -30.81 10.37
C HIS A 132 5.98 -31.13 8.94
N LEU A 133 5.57 -32.38 8.68
CA LEU A 133 5.02 -32.77 7.38
C LEU A 133 3.66 -32.12 7.10
N ARG A 134 2.80 -31.97 8.11
CA ARG A 134 1.53 -31.24 7.97
C ARG A 134 1.74 -29.77 7.61
N ILE A 135 2.76 -29.14 8.17
CA ILE A 135 3.16 -27.77 7.81
C ILE A 135 3.58 -27.70 6.34
N LEU A 136 4.43 -28.63 5.89
CA LEU A 136 4.87 -28.72 4.50
C LEU A 136 3.69 -28.94 3.55
N GLU A 137 2.79 -29.87 3.86
CA GLU A 137 1.59 -30.11 3.05
C GLU A 137 0.72 -28.85 2.94
N LEU A 138 0.49 -28.15 4.06
CA LEU A 138 -0.23 -26.88 4.04
C LEU A 138 0.50 -25.84 3.19
N TYR A 139 1.83 -25.76 3.27
CA TYR A 139 2.65 -24.85 2.47
C TYR A 139 2.42 -25.06 0.97
N LEU A 140 2.48 -26.31 0.53
CA LEU A 140 2.30 -26.67 -0.88
C LEU A 140 0.90 -26.32 -1.39
N VAL A 141 -0.13 -26.59 -0.59
CA VAL A 141 -1.52 -26.25 -0.93
C VAL A 141 -1.72 -24.73 -0.95
N ALA A 142 -1.22 -24.03 0.07
CA ALA A 142 -1.29 -22.58 0.18
C ALA A 142 -0.65 -21.89 -1.03
N ARG A 143 0.54 -22.32 -1.47
CA ARG A 143 1.21 -21.76 -2.64
C ARG A 143 0.33 -21.78 -3.89
N VAL A 144 -0.36 -22.88 -4.15
CA VAL A 144 -1.23 -23.02 -5.34
C VAL A 144 -2.52 -22.22 -5.17
N VAL A 145 -3.11 -22.21 -3.98
CA VAL A 145 -4.37 -21.49 -3.68
C VAL A 145 -4.18 -19.98 -3.74
N LEU A 146 -3.08 -19.48 -3.17
CA LEU A 146 -2.75 -18.05 -3.13
C LEU A 146 -2.25 -17.54 -4.49
N GLY A 147 -1.74 -18.44 -5.33
CA GLY A 147 -1.29 -18.12 -6.68
C GLY A 147 0.01 -17.30 -6.72
N PRO A 148 0.43 -16.84 -7.91
CA PRO A 148 1.74 -16.23 -8.13
C PRO A 148 1.89 -14.83 -7.52
N ALA A 149 0.81 -14.23 -7.03
CA ALA A 149 0.83 -12.91 -6.41
C ALA A 149 1.49 -12.91 -5.03
N ILE A 150 1.63 -14.09 -4.40
CA ILE A 150 2.25 -14.26 -3.09
C ILE A 150 3.48 -15.16 -3.25
N TYR A 151 4.64 -14.62 -2.92
CA TYR A 151 5.90 -15.34 -3.07
C TYR A 151 5.99 -16.48 -2.03
N MET A 152 6.08 -17.71 -2.51
CA MET A 152 6.34 -18.92 -1.74
C MET A 152 7.27 -19.83 -2.55
N LEU A 153 8.15 -20.55 -1.85
CA LEU A 153 9.14 -21.43 -2.47
C LEU A 153 8.48 -22.53 -3.30
N ASP A 154 9.06 -22.82 -4.45
CA ASP A 154 8.61 -23.90 -5.32
C ASP A 154 9.17 -25.27 -4.92
N HIS A 155 8.74 -26.34 -5.62
CA HIS A 155 9.17 -27.70 -5.32
C HIS A 155 10.70 -27.88 -5.36
N PRO A 156 11.42 -27.43 -6.42
CA PRO A 156 12.88 -27.44 -6.44
C PRO A 156 13.52 -26.73 -5.25
N GLN A 157 13.08 -25.51 -4.92
CA GLN A 157 13.61 -24.73 -3.81
C GLN A 157 13.37 -25.44 -2.47
N LEU A 158 12.17 -25.95 -2.23
CA LEU A 158 11.84 -26.71 -1.02
C LEU A 158 12.68 -27.98 -0.89
N ARG A 159 12.98 -28.68 -1.99
CA ARG A 159 13.87 -29.84 -1.98
C ARG A 159 15.34 -29.45 -1.78
N GLN A 160 15.74 -28.25 -2.17
CA GLN A 160 17.07 -27.74 -1.91
C GLN A 160 17.26 -27.42 -0.43
N VAL A 161 16.24 -26.87 0.24
CA VAL A 161 16.29 -26.52 1.67
C VAL A 161 16.70 -27.70 2.54
N VAL A 162 16.22 -28.92 2.27
CA VAL A 162 16.59 -30.10 3.08
C VAL A 162 18.00 -30.61 2.81
N LYS A 163 18.64 -30.18 1.72
CA LYS A 163 20.02 -30.51 1.38
C LYS A 163 21.01 -29.51 1.96
N GLU A 164 20.54 -28.37 2.45
CA GLU A 164 21.39 -27.34 3.04
C GLU A 164 21.95 -27.79 4.38
N GLN A 165 23.26 -27.59 4.57
CA GLN A 165 23.90 -27.86 5.84
C GLN A 165 23.69 -26.71 6.82
N PRO A 166 23.58 -27.00 8.14
CA PRO A 166 23.57 -25.95 9.14
C PRO A 166 24.85 -25.12 9.04
N PRO A 167 24.77 -23.79 9.20
CA PRO A 167 25.94 -22.94 9.21
C PRO A 167 26.92 -23.39 10.31
N LEU A 168 28.22 -23.40 10.00
CA LEU A 168 29.27 -23.85 10.93
C LEU A 168 29.25 -23.13 12.29
N TRP A 169 28.76 -21.88 12.32
CA TRP A 169 28.67 -21.07 13.53
C TRP A 169 27.46 -21.38 14.42
N SER A 170 26.46 -22.12 13.92
CA SER A 170 25.16 -22.26 14.58
C SER A 170 25.12 -23.30 15.70
N LYS A 171 26.12 -24.20 15.80
CA LYS A 171 26.18 -25.30 16.79
C LYS A 171 24.90 -26.17 16.88
N VAL A 172 24.00 -26.09 15.90
CA VAL A 172 22.77 -26.89 15.87
C VAL A 172 23.02 -28.21 15.15
N THR A 173 22.31 -29.25 15.56
CA THR A 173 22.30 -30.52 14.83
C THR A 173 21.53 -30.36 13.51
N MET A 174 21.76 -31.26 12.56
CA MET A 174 20.97 -31.29 11.32
C MET A 174 19.46 -31.45 11.61
N ALA A 175 19.10 -32.21 12.64
CA ALA A 175 17.70 -32.37 13.08
C ALA A 175 17.08 -31.03 13.51
N GLN A 176 17.77 -30.30 14.38
CA GLN A 176 17.33 -28.98 14.85
C GLN A 176 17.28 -27.97 13.70
N TRP A 177 18.22 -28.05 12.76
CA TRP A 177 18.24 -27.21 11.56
C TRP A 177 16.99 -27.42 10.70
N LEU A 178 16.68 -28.67 10.34
CA LEU A 178 15.51 -28.98 9.51
C LEU A 178 14.18 -28.70 10.22
N GLN A 179 14.10 -28.92 11.54
CA GLN A 179 12.95 -28.48 12.34
C GLN A 179 12.78 -26.96 12.27
N GLY A 180 13.87 -26.20 12.41
CA GLY A 180 13.87 -24.75 12.24
C GLY A 180 13.42 -24.30 10.84
N ARG A 181 13.80 -25.04 9.79
CA ARG A 181 13.34 -24.78 8.41
C ARG A 181 11.84 -24.98 8.26
N ALA A 182 11.28 -26.06 8.80
CA ALA A 182 9.83 -26.26 8.82
C ALA A 182 9.12 -25.18 9.66
N GLY A 183 9.72 -24.71 10.76
CA GLY A 183 9.22 -23.54 11.49
C GLY A 183 9.20 -22.27 10.65
N THR A 184 10.19 -22.07 9.78
CA THR A 184 10.21 -20.96 8.81
C THR A 184 9.07 -21.08 7.81
N LEU A 185 8.77 -22.29 7.30
CA LEU A 185 7.61 -22.51 6.42
C LEU A 185 6.29 -22.11 7.09
N LEU A 186 6.13 -22.35 8.39
CA LEU A 186 4.94 -21.91 9.13
C LEU A 186 4.85 -20.38 9.22
N VAL A 187 5.97 -19.70 9.48
CA VAL A 187 6.03 -18.23 9.48
C VAL A 187 5.69 -17.66 8.10
N ASP A 188 6.22 -18.26 7.05
CA ASP A 188 5.94 -17.88 5.66
C ASP A 188 4.45 -18.05 5.32
N ILE A 189 3.83 -19.19 5.69
CA ILE A 189 2.39 -19.42 5.51
C ILE A 189 1.57 -18.34 6.23
N ARG A 190 1.91 -18.04 7.48
CA ARG A 190 1.17 -17.03 8.27
C ARG A 190 1.30 -15.64 7.65
N THR A 191 2.49 -15.29 7.17
CA THR A 191 2.72 -14.03 6.46
C THR A 191 1.93 -13.97 5.16
N ALA A 192 2.00 -15.04 4.35
CA ALA A 192 1.28 -15.19 3.10
C ALA A 192 -0.25 -15.08 3.29
N PHE A 193 -0.80 -15.74 4.31
CA PHE A 193 -2.22 -15.63 4.64
C PHE A 193 -2.58 -14.22 5.11
N CYS A 194 -1.77 -13.59 5.96
CA CYS A 194 -2.03 -12.22 6.39
C CYS A 194 -2.05 -11.24 5.20
N ASP A 195 -1.07 -11.36 4.30
CA ASP A 195 -0.98 -10.55 3.08
C ASP A 195 -2.18 -10.79 2.15
N TYR A 196 -2.59 -12.05 1.99
CA TYR A 196 -3.80 -12.38 1.27
C TYR A 196 -5.01 -11.69 1.91
N LEU A 197 -5.29 -11.91 3.20
CA LEU A 197 -6.49 -11.38 3.86
C LEU A 197 -6.59 -9.85 3.82
N LYS A 198 -5.47 -9.12 3.94
CA LYS A 198 -5.47 -7.65 3.93
C LYS A 198 -5.43 -7.00 2.55
N SER A 199 -5.18 -7.77 1.48
CA SER A 199 -4.94 -7.23 0.13
C SER A 199 -6.17 -6.61 -0.55
N ASP A 200 -7.39 -6.98 -0.15
CA ASP A 200 -8.64 -6.43 -0.69
C ASP A 200 -9.39 -5.68 0.40
N LEU A 201 -9.58 -4.39 0.19
CA LEU A 201 -10.29 -3.51 1.13
C LEU A 201 -11.81 -3.52 0.93
N ASN A 202 -12.32 -4.18 -0.12
CA ASN A 202 -13.75 -4.29 -0.38
C ASN A 202 -14.38 -5.46 0.39
N LEU A 203 -13.59 -6.48 0.71
CA LEU A 203 -14.00 -7.63 1.50
C LEU A 203 -13.38 -7.57 2.90
N THR A 204 -14.09 -8.07 3.91
CA THR A 204 -13.54 -8.16 5.27
C THR A 204 -12.50 -9.27 5.35
N PRO A 205 -11.47 -9.15 6.22
CA PRO A 205 -10.50 -10.21 6.45
C PRO A 205 -11.16 -11.53 6.87
N ALA A 206 -12.23 -11.47 7.66
CA ALA A 206 -13.01 -12.64 8.06
C ALA A 206 -13.64 -13.38 6.87
N LYS A 207 -14.26 -12.66 5.92
CA LYS A 207 -14.85 -13.30 4.74
C LYS A 207 -13.79 -13.95 3.86
N ARG A 208 -12.65 -13.27 3.69
CA ARG A 208 -11.53 -13.82 2.93
C ARG A 208 -10.90 -15.04 3.59
N LEU A 209 -10.92 -15.11 4.92
CA LEU A 209 -10.46 -16.29 5.64
C LEU A 209 -11.36 -17.49 5.35
N GLU A 210 -12.69 -17.29 5.37
CA GLU A 210 -13.65 -18.33 5.02
C GLU A 210 -13.40 -18.85 3.59
N ASP A 211 -13.29 -17.94 2.62
CA ASP A 211 -13.06 -18.30 1.22
C ASP A 211 -11.70 -19.02 1.02
N LEU A 212 -10.68 -18.59 1.76
CA LEU A 212 -9.37 -19.24 1.79
C LEU A 212 -9.46 -20.65 2.37
N GLN A 213 -10.13 -20.84 3.51
CA GLN A 213 -10.28 -22.14 4.16
C GLN A 213 -11.03 -23.14 3.26
N VAL A 214 -12.09 -22.69 2.59
CA VAL A 214 -12.82 -23.48 1.60
C VAL A 214 -11.89 -23.88 0.45
N SER A 215 -11.17 -22.92 -0.12
CA SER A 215 -10.24 -23.16 -1.24
C SER A 215 -9.11 -24.13 -0.87
N LEU A 216 -8.57 -24.01 0.35
CA LEU A 216 -7.56 -24.92 0.88
C LEU A 216 -8.11 -26.34 1.02
N ALA A 217 -9.32 -26.50 1.56
CA ALA A 217 -9.94 -27.80 1.76
C ALA A 217 -10.27 -28.50 0.43
N GLU A 218 -10.88 -27.78 -0.51
CA GLU A 218 -11.30 -28.30 -1.82
C GLU A 218 -10.10 -28.77 -2.66
N ARG A 219 -9.01 -28.00 -2.65
CA ARG A 219 -7.86 -28.29 -3.51
C ARG A 219 -6.80 -29.18 -2.86
N ARG A 220 -6.89 -29.43 -1.56
CA ARG A 220 -5.88 -30.17 -0.79
C ARG A 220 -5.52 -31.50 -1.45
N GLN A 221 -6.51 -32.36 -1.65
CA GLN A 221 -6.27 -33.71 -2.17
C GLN A 221 -5.69 -33.68 -3.57
N GLN A 222 -6.24 -32.85 -4.46
CA GLN A 222 -5.76 -32.71 -5.82
C GLN A 222 -4.30 -32.24 -5.88
N ILE A 223 -3.93 -31.25 -5.07
CA ILE A 223 -2.57 -30.70 -5.06
C ILE A 223 -1.57 -31.71 -4.48
N LEU A 224 -1.90 -32.35 -3.36
CA LEU A 224 -1.01 -33.31 -2.72
C LEU A 224 -0.84 -34.60 -3.51
N ALA A 225 -1.78 -34.93 -4.40
CA ALA A 225 -1.66 -36.06 -5.32
C ALA A 225 -0.74 -35.79 -6.52
N GLN A 226 -0.30 -34.54 -6.75
CA GLN A 226 0.58 -34.22 -7.87
C GLN A 226 1.97 -34.86 -7.69
N PRO A 227 2.60 -35.39 -8.76
CA PRO A 227 3.90 -36.06 -8.65
C PRO A 227 4.98 -35.21 -7.96
N GLN A 228 5.03 -33.91 -8.25
CA GLN A 228 6.00 -32.99 -7.64
C GLN A 228 5.74 -32.79 -6.14
N ALA A 229 4.49 -32.77 -5.70
CA ALA A 229 4.12 -32.66 -4.29
C ALA A 229 4.48 -33.93 -3.53
N VAL A 230 4.15 -35.11 -4.10
CA VAL A 230 4.51 -36.41 -3.53
C VAL A 230 6.02 -36.53 -3.37
N GLU A 231 6.80 -36.19 -4.41
CA GLU A 231 8.26 -36.22 -4.37
C GLU A 231 8.81 -35.26 -3.29
N THR A 232 8.31 -34.02 -3.23
CA THR A 232 8.77 -33.05 -2.22
C THR A 232 8.46 -33.53 -0.80
N VAL A 233 7.26 -34.04 -0.54
CA VAL A 233 6.88 -34.58 0.78
C VAL A 233 7.74 -35.78 1.15
N GLN A 234 8.02 -36.68 0.20
CA GLN A 234 8.84 -37.85 0.45
C GLN A 234 10.30 -37.48 0.77
N VAL A 235 10.90 -36.58 -0.01
CA VAL A 235 12.24 -36.04 0.25
C VAL A 235 12.34 -35.44 1.65
N TRP A 236 11.35 -34.63 2.05
CA TRP A 236 11.31 -34.06 3.40
C TRP A 236 11.10 -35.12 4.50
N SER A 237 10.20 -36.08 4.27
CA SER A 237 9.96 -37.20 5.19
C SER A 237 11.24 -37.99 5.44
N ASP A 238 11.98 -38.33 4.38
CA ASP A 238 13.19 -39.16 4.48
C ASP A 238 14.32 -38.40 5.17
N SER A 239 14.49 -37.11 4.86
CA SER A 239 15.46 -36.26 5.56
C SER A 239 15.13 -36.11 7.04
N LEU A 240 13.88 -35.94 7.42
CA LEU A 240 13.49 -35.81 8.82
C LEU A 240 13.53 -37.15 9.59
N LYS A 241 13.18 -38.28 8.94
CA LYS A 241 13.25 -39.63 9.53
C LYS A 241 14.69 -40.12 9.71
N GLY A 242 15.55 -39.88 8.73
CA GLY A 242 16.97 -40.26 8.80
C GLY A 242 17.69 -39.66 10.02
N LEU A 243 17.14 -38.59 10.59
CA LEU A 243 17.67 -37.90 11.75
C LEU A 243 17.10 -38.38 13.09
N THR A 244 15.98 -39.12 13.08
CA THR A 244 15.43 -39.80 14.28
C THR A 244 16.07 -41.16 14.56
N LEU A 245 16.78 -41.73 13.58
CA LEU A 245 17.40 -43.07 13.67
C LEU A 245 18.90 -43.04 14.01
N LEU A 246 19.52 -41.86 14.10
CA LEU A 246 20.90 -41.69 14.55
C LEU A 246 20.90 -41.38 16.06
N PRO A 247 21.57 -42.16 16.92
CA PRO A 247 21.74 -41.82 18.32
C PRO A 247 22.63 -40.58 18.46
N PRO A 248 22.52 -39.83 19.58
CA PRO A 248 23.28 -38.62 19.84
C PRO A 248 24.80 -38.84 19.84
#